data_AF-A0A1L9BB01-F1
#
_entry.id   AF-A0A1L9BB01-F1
#
_cell.length_a   1.000
_cell.length_b   1.000
_cell.length_c   1.000
_cell.angle_alpha   90.00
_cell.angle_beta   90.00
_cell.angle_gamma   90.00
#
_symmetry.space_group_name_H-M   'P 1'
#
loop_
_entity.id
_entity.type
_entity.pdbx_description
1 polymer ?
#
loop_
_entity_poly.entity_id
_entity_poly.type
_entity_poly.pdbx_seq_one_letter_code
_entity_poly.pdbx_strand_id
1 'polypeptide(L)'
;MSARLALLLGAALLCGGCEVPSDTGKPCVLVKKDPKGTTGLEAIPVSPNDIRFNEDFISFGSVDCEELVCVRTAGTELKTTGEGDALQVLGYCSAPCNLDSATDCSVTHPSTVDDVKQTLGCRPLLLDETALSDLKKNDPVTFEEYFGRTESPNFCASKGVGTTGS
;
A
#
# COMPACT_ATOMS: atom_id res chain seq x y z
N MET A 1 66.83 -9.78 -1.63
CA MET A 1 65.48 -9.85 -2.22
C MET A 1 64.46 -9.85 -1.08
N SER A 2 64.05 -8.68 -0.61
CA SER A 2 63.04 -8.54 0.45
C SER A 2 62.22 -7.29 0.17
N ALA A 3 61.09 -7.49 -0.50
CA ALA A 3 60.03 -6.51 -0.61
C ALA A 3 58.70 -7.26 -0.47
N ARG A 4 58.46 -7.80 0.73
CA ARG A 4 57.12 -8.17 1.17
C ARG A 4 56.58 -7.00 1.96
N LEU A 5 55.98 -6.02 1.29
CA LEU A 5 55.19 -5.01 1.98
C LEU A 5 54.15 -4.41 1.04
N ALA A 6 52.98 -4.16 1.63
CA ALA A 6 51.87 -3.37 1.10
C ALA A 6 50.99 -4.03 0.03
N LEU A 7 49.95 -4.74 0.49
CA LEU A 7 48.64 -4.80 -0.17
C LEU A 7 47.61 -5.30 0.87
N LEU A 8 47.40 -4.50 1.92
CA LEU A 8 46.34 -4.70 2.92
C LEU A 8 45.75 -3.33 3.31
N LEU A 9 45.18 -2.62 2.35
CA LEU A 9 44.35 -1.45 2.63
C LEU A 9 43.22 -1.36 1.62
N GLY A 10 41.98 -1.36 2.12
CA GLY A 10 40.86 -0.74 1.43
C GLY A 10 39.87 -1.68 0.75
N ALA A 11 39.22 -2.57 1.50
CA ALA A 11 37.95 -3.15 1.06
C ALA A 11 36.99 -3.31 2.25
N ALA A 12 36.84 -2.22 3.02
CA ALA A 12 35.77 -2.05 3.98
C ALA A 12 34.80 -0.99 3.44
N LEU A 13 34.33 -1.16 2.21
CA LEU A 13 33.01 -0.63 1.83
C LEU A 13 32.00 -1.58 2.47
N LEU A 14 31.80 -1.44 3.78
CA LEU A 14 30.60 -1.95 4.40
C LEU A 14 29.45 -1.25 3.71
N CYS A 15 28.61 -2.04 3.05
CA CYS A 15 27.33 -1.70 2.48
C CYS A 15 26.38 -1.17 3.55
N GLY A 16 26.67 0.00 4.13
CA GLY A 16 25.68 0.86 4.74
C GLY A 16 24.85 1.48 3.62
N GLY A 17 24.13 0.64 2.88
CA GLY A 17 23.01 1.13 2.09
C GLY A 17 22.06 1.77 3.09
N CYS A 18 21.82 3.07 2.96
CA CYS A 18 20.66 3.66 3.61
C CYS A 18 19.47 2.80 3.19
N GLU A 19 18.77 2.18 4.14
CA GLU A 19 17.45 1.64 3.86
C GLU A 19 16.64 2.80 3.30
N VAL A 20 16.36 2.76 2.00
CA VAL A 20 15.43 3.71 1.41
C VAL A 20 14.11 3.43 2.13
N PRO A 21 13.55 4.40 2.87
CA PRO A 21 12.32 4.18 3.60
C PRO A 21 11.28 3.70 2.59
N SER A 22 10.71 2.54 2.85
CA SER A 22 9.61 2.04 2.04
C SER A 22 8.47 3.03 2.18
N ASP A 23 7.77 3.34 1.08
CA ASP A 23 6.56 4.15 1.16
C ASP A 23 5.43 3.45 1.92
N THR A 24 5.59 2.18 2.32
CA THR A 24 4.66 1.46 3.20
C THR A 24 4.38 2.25 4.49
N GLY A 25 3.11 2.59 4.69
CA GLY A 25 2.62 3.37 5.83
C GLY A 25 2.55 4.88 5.60
N LYS A 26 3.16 5.41 4.53
CA LYS A 26 3.08 6.83 4.18
C LYS A 26 1.61 7.25 3.96
N PRO A 27 1.15 8.37 4.55
CA PRO A 27 -0.20 8.86 4.31
C PRO A 27 -0.45 9.16 2.83
N CYS A 28 -1.65 8.84 2.33
CA CYS A 28 -2.04 9.06 0.94
C CYS A 28 -3.51 9.49 0.83
N VAL A 29 -3.84 10.23 -0.21
CA VAL A 29 -5.24 10.56 -0.54
C VAL A 29 -5.87 9.36 -1.24
N LEU A 30 -6.99 8.88 -0.71
CA LEU A 30 -7.79 7.85 -1.36
C LEU A 30 -8.47 8.44 -2.59
N VAL A 31 -8.41 7.71 -3.70
CA VAL A 31 -9.10 8.07 -4.94
C VAL A 31 -10.05 6.95 -5.37
N LYS A 32 -11.04 7.33 -6.16
CA LYS A 32 -11.99 6.44 -6.82
C LYS A 32 -12.13 6.84 -8.28
N LYS A 33 -12.58 5.92 -9.12
CA LYS A 33 -12.89 6.20 -10.53
C LYS A 33 -13.89 7.36 -10.63
N ASP A 34 -13.61 8.32 -11.50
CA ASP A 34 -14.51 9.43 -11.79
C ASP A 34 -15.72 8.91 -12.61
N PRO A 35 -16.95 8.96 -12.08
CA PRO A 35 -18.13 8.55 -12.84
C PRO A 35 -18.43 9.46 -14.04
N LYS A 36 -17.83 10.65 -14.09
CA LYS A 36 -17.92 11.60 -15.21
C LYS A 36 -16.72 11.52 -16.14
N GLY A 37 -15.75 10.65 -15.84
CA GLY A 37 -14.59 10.39 -16.67
C GLY A 37 -14.99 9.88 -18.05
N THR A 38 -14.27 10.31 -19.07
CA THR A 38 -14.54 9.95 -20.47
C THR A 38 -13.70 8.78 -20.94
N THR A 39 -12.55 8.57 -20.30
CA THR A 39 -11.61 7.50 -20.62
C THR A 39 -11.70 6.33 -19.65
N GLY A 40 -12.34 6.54 -18.49
CA GLY A 40 -12.44 5.55 -17.42
C GLY A 40 -11.17 5.39 -16.60
N LEU A 41 -10.16 6.23 -16.88
CA LEU A 41 -8.87 6.30 -16.17
C LEU A 41 -8.81 7.49 -15.22
N GLU A 42 -9.78 8.40 -15.30
CA GLU A 42 -9.85 9.56 -14.43
C GLU A 42 -10.18 9.11 -13.00
N ALA A 43 -9.44 9.66 -12.03
CA ALA A 43 -9.62 9.39 -10.61
C ALA A 43 -9.94 10.69 -9.86
N ILE A 44 -10.89 10.64 -8.95
CA ILE A 44 -11.28 11.75 -8.08
C ILE A 44 -11.06 11.38 -6.61
N PRO A 45 -10.78 12.35 -5.72
CA PRO A 45 -10.67 12.09 -4.30
C PRO A 45 -11.94 11.46 -3.72
N VAL A 46 -11.74 10.55 -2.77
CA VAL A 46 -12.81 9.97 -1.97
C VAL A 46 -13.25 10.99 -0.91
N SER A 47 -14.55 11.23 -0.83
CA SER A 47 -15.14 12.10 0.18
C SER A 47 -15.53 11.30 1.44
N PRO A 48 -15.70 11.94 2.60
CA PRO A 48 -16.17 11.27 3.81
C PRO A 48 -17.49 10.49 3.64
N ASN A 49 -18.38 10.96 2.76
CA ASN A 49 -19.67 10.32 2.49
C ASN A 49 -19.57 9.03 1.66
N ASP A 50 -18.43 8.80 1.02
CA ASP A 50 -18.17 7.57 0.26
C ASP A 50 -17.71 6.41 1.15
N ILE A 51 -17.35 6.71 2.40
CA ILE A 51 -16.76 5.74 3.32
C ILE A 51 -17.80 5.17 4.26
N ARG A 52 -17.83 3.84 4.33
CA ARG A 52 -18.52 3.11 5.38
C ARG A 52 -17.52 2.72 6.47
N PHE A 53 -17.95 2.82 7.73
CA PHE A 53 -17.05 2.62 8.87
C PHE A 53 -16.42 1.21 8.90
N ASN A 54 -17.20 0.18 8.58
CA ASN A 54 -16.80 -1.24 8.67
C ASN A 54 -16.29 -1.83 7.35
N GLU A 55 -15.85 -1.01 6.40
CA GLU A 55 -15.33 -1.48 5.12
C GLU A 55 -13.86 -1.05 4.96
N ASP A 56 -13.03 -1.99 4.51
CA ASP A 56 -11.70 -1.67 4.00
C ASP A 56 -11.86 -0.96 2.64
N PHE A 57 -11.05 0.05 2.38
CA PHE A 57 -11.03 0.77 1.12
C PHE A 57 -9.65 0.63 0.48
N ILE A 58 -9.61 0.28 -0.80
CA ILE A 58 -8.38 0.14 -1.58
C ILE A 58 -8.49 1.04 -2.80
N SER A 59 -7.52 1.90 -2.97
CA SER A 59 -7.44 2.87 -4.05
C SER A 59 -6.22 2.55 -4.92
N PHE A 60 -6.50 2.05 -6.13
CA PHE A 60 -5.51 1.89 -7.18
C PHE A 60 -5.29 3.25 -7.88
N GLY A 61 -4.03 3.68 -8.00
CA GLY A 61 -3.70 4.93 -8.72
C GLY A 61 -3.63 6.20 -7.87
N SER A 62 -3.51 6.08 -6.55
CA SER A 62 -3.12 7.23 -5.72
C SER A 62 -1.67 7.63 -6.07
N VAL A 63 -1.49 8.88 -6.51
CA VAL A 63 -0.17 9.40 -6.92
C VAL A 63 0.81 9.52 -5.76
N ASP A 64 0.32 9.51 -4.52
CA ASP A 64 1.13 9.62 -3.30
C ASP A 64 1.94 8.34 -3.02
N CYS A 65 1.51 7.21 -3.61
CA CYS A 65 2.02 5.87 -3.30
C CYS A 65 2.93 5.27 -4.38
N GLU A 66 3.21 6.00 -5.47
CA GLU A 66 4.00 5.53 -6.61
C GLU A 66 3.53 4.16 -7.15
N GLU A 67 4.23 3.06 -6.80
CA GLU A 67 3.93 1.69 -7.20
C GLU A 67 3.08 0.92 -6.17
N LEU A 68 2.78 1.51 -5.02
CA LEU A 68 1.96 0.94 -3.94
C LEU A 68 0.49 1.34 -4.08
N VAL A 69 -0.39 0.68 -3.33
CA VAL A 69 -1.82 1.02 -3.28
C VAL A 69 -2.15 1.81 -2.03
N CYS A 70 -3.13 2.72 -2.10
CA CYS A 70 -3.57 3.48 -0.93
C CYS A 70 -4.72 2.73 -0.23
N VAL A 71 -4.53 2.39 1.04
CA VAL A 71 -5.48 1.58 1.83
C VAL A 71 -6.01 2.35 3.02
N ARG A 72 -7.30 2.17 3.31
CA ARG A 72 -7.90 2.49 4.60
C ARG A 72 -8.47 1.21 5.20
N THR A 73 -8.14 0.95 6.46
CA THR A 73 -8.65 -0.21 7.18
C THR A 73 -10.03 0.06 7.80
N ALA A 74 -10.89 -0.96 7.83
CA ALA A 74 -12.19 -0.94 8.49
C ALA A 74 -12.06 -0.66 10.00
N GLY A 75 -12.99 0.14 10.54
CA GLY A 75 -13.07 0.45 11.96
C GLY A 75 -11.99 1.40 12.48
N THR A 76 -11.12 1.93 11.63
CA THR A 76 -10.17 2.99 12.02
C THR A 76 -10.82 4.37 11.98
N GLU A 77 -10.25 5.30 12.73
CA GLU A 77 -10.68 6.70 12.74
C GLU A 77 -10.58 7.29 11.33
N LEU A 78 -11.63 8.01 10.90
CA LEU A 78 -11.63 8.67 9.60
C LEU A 78 -10.69 9.88 9.65
N LYS A 79 -9.58 9.81 8.93
CA LYS A 79 -8.66 10.92 8.74
C LYS A 79 -8.96 11.64 7.43
N THR A 80 -8.95 12.96 7.46
CA THR A 80 -9.25 13.79 6.29
C THR A 80 -8.24 14.93 6.14
N THR A 81 -8.11 15.44 4.92
CA THR A 81 -7.41 16.69 4.59
C THR A 81 -8.36 17.64 3.84
N GLY A 82 -8.02 18.93 3.78
CA GLY A 82 -8.86 19.97 3.18
C GLY A 82 -9.90 20.57 4.15
N GLU A 83 -10.77 21.42 3.62
CA GLU A 83 -11.79 22.14 4.39
C GLU A 83 -13.14 22.15 3.66
N GLY A 84 -14.25 22.11 4.42
CA GLY A 84 -15.61 22.20 3.89
C GLY A 84 -15.94 21.11 2.87
N ASP A 85 -16.44 21.51 1.70
CA ASP A 85 -16.81 20.57 0.62
C ASP A 85 -15.58 19.96 -0.10
N ALA A 86 -14.37 20.42 0.21
CA ALA A 86 -13.12 19.90 -0.34
C ALA A 86 -12.44 18.87 0.59
N LEU A 87 -13.17 18.29 1.54
CA LEU A 87 -12.65 17.24 2.41
C LEU A 87 -12.33 15.97 1.62
N GLN A 88 -11.10 15.50 1.75
CA GLN A 88 -10.58 14.29 1.12
C GLN A 88 -10.20 13.28 2.19
N VAL A 89 -10.53 12.02 1.98
CA VAL A 89 -10.21 10.94 2.92
C VAL A 89 -8.77 10.48 2.74
N LEU A 90 -8.07 10.31 3.85
CA LEU A 90 -6.72 9.79 3.90
C LEU A 90 -6.71 8.29 4.20
N GLY A 91 -5.78 7.60 3.57
CA GLY A 91 -5.33 6.25 3.88
C GLY A 91 -3.83 6.22 4.13
N TYR A 92 -3.23 5.05 3.95
CA TYR A 92 -1.79 4.86 3.95
C TYR A 92 -1.36 3.94 2.80
N CYS A 93 -0.16 4.16 2.27
CA CYS A 93 0.39 3.34 1.20
C CYS A 93 0.70 1.93 1.71
N SER A 94 0.37 0.95 0.90
CA SER A 94 0.38 -0.47 1.26
C SER A 94 1.09 -1.28 0.19
N ALA A 95 2.10 -2.02 0.62
CA ALA A 95 2.84 -2.93 -0.24
C ALA A 95 2.11 -4.29 -0.37
N PRO A 96 2.25 -4.95 -1.53
CA PRO A 96 1.91 -6.37 -1.63
C PRO A 96 2.81 -7.17 -0.69
N CYS A 97 2.26 -8.23 -0.11
CA CYS A 97 2.98 -9.04 0.88
C CYS A 97 2.65 -10.52 0.76
N ASN A 98 3.54 -11.34 1.28
CA ASN A 98 3.29 -12.76 1.50
C ASN A 98 2.76 -12.96 2.94
N LEU A 99 1.68 -13.73 3.09
CA LEU A 99 1.10 -14.07 4.40
C LEU A 99 2.10 -14.78 5.32
N ASP A 100 3.07 -15.51 4.74
CA ASP A 100 4.12 -16.22 5.46
C ASP A 100 5.32 -15.32 5.80
N SER A 101 5.38 -14.09 5.29
CA SER A 101 6.48 -13.17 5.56
C SER A 101 6.26 -12.38 6.84
N ALA A 102 7.25 -12.41 7.73
CA ALA A 102 7.26 -11.61 8.95
C ALA A 102 7.71 -10.16 8.72
N THR A 103 8.29 -9.84 7.56
CA THR A 103 9.01 -8.57 7.34
C THR A 103 8.44 -7.71 6.22
N ASP A 104 7.59 -8.25 5.34
CA ASP A 104 7.08 -7.51 4.16
C ASP A 104 6.34 -6.23 4.53
N CYS A 105 5.69 -6.21 5.70
CA CYS A 105 4.92 -5.07 6.19
C CYS A 105 5.67 -4.22 7.22
N SER A 106 6.99 -4.28 7.24
CA SER A 106 7.82 -3.44 8.11
C SER A 106 7.68 -1.98 7.70
N VAL A 107 7.22 -1.14 8.61
CA VAL A 107 7.07 0.30 8.37
C VAL A 107 8.37 1.02 8.70
N THR A 108 9.02 1.59 7.69
CA THR A 108 10.21 2.44 7.86
C THR A 108 9.96 3.90 7.54
N HIS A 109 8.79 4.26 6.99
CA HIS A 109 8.47 5.65 6.65
C HIS A 109 8.26 6.53 7.90
N PRO A 110 8.92 7.70 8.01
CA PRO A 110 8.87 8.54 9.22
C PRO A 110 7.47 9.10 9.49
N SER A 111 6.76 9.50 8.44
CA SER A 111 5.43 10.13 8.51
C SER A 111 4.27 9.15 8.75
N THR A 112 4.54 7.85 8.92
CA THR A 112 3.46 6.89 9.21
C THR A 112 2.85 7.16 10.57
N VAL A 113 1.53 7.09 10.64
CA VAL A 113 0.77 7.26 11.88
C VAL A 113 1.06 6.07 12.82
N ASP A 114 1.15 6.32 14.12
CA ASP A 114 1.63 5.32 15.08
C ASP A 114 0.73 4.08 15.20
N ASP A 115 -0.59 4.25 15.02
CA ASP A 115 -1.54 3.14 14.97
C ASP A 115 -1.25 2.19 13.80
N VAL A 116 -1.01 2.77 12.62
CA VAL A 116 -0.62 2.05 11.40
C VAL A 116 0.73 1.35 11.62
N LYS A 117 1.74 2.03 12.19
CA LYS A 117 3.05 1.43 12.50
C LYS A 117 2.96 0.18 13.38
N GLN A 118 2.09 0.20 14.39
CA GLN A 118 2.01 -0.86 15.39
C GLN A 118 1.16 -2.06 14.95
N THR A 119 0.29 -1.88 13.97
CA THR A 119 -0.76 -2.86 13.64
C THR A 119 -0.69 -3.37 12.20
N LEU A 120 0.23 -2.85 11.38
CA LEU A 120 0.41 -3.31 10.01
C LEU A 120 0.79 -4.79 9.99
N GLY A 121 0.07 -5.56 9.18
CA GLY A 121 0.39 -6.95 8.89
C GLY A 121 -0.11 -7.32 7.50
N CYS A 122 0.34 -8.47 7.01
CA CYS A 122 -0.12 -8.96 5.73
C CYS A 122 -1.57 -9.47 5.85
N ARG A 123 -2.48 -8.92 5.04
CA ARG A 123 -3.91 -9.25 5.06
C ARG A 123 -4.41 -9.49 3.63
N PRO A 124 -5.32 -10.46 3.42
CA PRO A 124 -6.04 -10.57 2.16
C PRO A 124 -7.01 -9.39 2.07
N LEU A 125 -6.84 -8.54 1.06
CA LEU A 125 -7.72 -7.37 0.84
C LEU A 125 -8.48 -7.43 -0.48
N LEU A 126 -8.00 -8.21 -1.45
CA LEU A 126 -8.72 -8.47 -2.68
C LEU A 126 -9.39 -9.84 -2.65
N LEU A 127 -10.09 -10.16 -3.74
CA LEU A 127 -10.60 -11.51 -4.00
C LEU A 127 -9.47 -12.53 -3.82
N ASP A 128 -9.84 -13.77 -3.46
CA ASP A 128 -8.86 -14.84 -3.30
C ASP A 128 -8.05 -15.07 -4.60
N GLU A 129 -6.86 -15.64 -4.45
CA GLU A 129 -5.91 -15.86 -5.55
C GLU A 129 -6.51 -16.66 -6.71
N THR A 130 -7.43 -17.58 -6.41
CA THR A 130 -8.08 -18.41 -7.43
C THR A 130 -9.05 -17.57 -8.24
N ALA A 131 -9.88 -16.76 -7.59
CA ALA A 131 -10.81 -15.85 -8.26
C ALA A 131 -10.09 -14.77 -9.07
N LEU A 132 -8.98 -14.21 -8.57
CA LEU A 132 -8.17 -13.25 -9.32
C LEU A 132 -7.50 -13.90 -10.55
N SER A 133 -6.94 -15.11 -10.38
CA SER A 133 -6.31 -15.87 -11.47
C SER A 133 -7.33 -16.29 -12.53
N ASP A 134 -8.51 -16.73 -12.11
CA ASP A 134 -9.62 -17.07 -13.00
C ASP A 134 -10.15 -15.84 -13.72
N LEU A 135 -10.28 -14.69 -13.05
CA LEU A 135 -10.69 -13.44 -13.70
C LEU A 135 -9.65 -13.00 -14.73
N LYS A 136 -8.36 -13.02 -14.38
CA LYS A 136 -7.26 -12.69 -15.30
C LYS A 136 -7.25 -13.57 -16.54
N LYS A 137 -7.56 -14.87 -16.37
CA LYS A 137 -7.58 -15.84 -17.46
C LYS A 137 -8.82 -15.71 -18.35
N ASN A 138 -9.99 -15.47 -17.76
CA ASN A 138 -11.27 -15.49 -18.47
C ASN A 138 -11.67 -14.11 -19.02
N ASP A 139 -11.27 -13.04 -18.35
CA ASP A 139 -11.56 -11.65 -18.74
C ASP A 139 -10.39 -10.71 -18.36
N PRO A 140 -9.29 -10.76 -19.13
CA PRO A 140 -8.10 -9.95 -18.84
C PRO A 140 -8.35 -8.44 -18.95
N VAL A 141 -9.34 -8.01 -19.75
CA VAL A 141 -9.68 -6.59 -19.92
C VAL A 141 -10.31 -6.06 -18.63
N THR A 142 -11.30 -6.79 -18.09
CA THR A 142 -11.92 -6.45 -16.80
C THR A 142 -10.90 -6.53 -15.66
N PHE A 143 -9.99 -7.50 -15.68
CA PHE A 143 -8.92 -7.58 -14.70
C PHE A 143 -8.02 -6.33 -14.71
N GLU A 144 -7.54 -5.93 -15.89
CA GLU A 144 -6.68 -4.76 -16.03
C GLU A 144 -7.42 -3.46 -15.71
N GLU A 145 -8.72 -3.36 -16.01
CA GLU A 145 -9.54 -2.18 -15.67
C GLU A 145 -9.72 -2.01 -14.15
N TYR A 146 -9.94 -3.09 -13.40
CA TYR A 146 -10.25 -3.02 -11.97
C TYR A 146 -9.03 -3.14 -11.06
N PHE A 147 -8.06 -4.00 -11.42
CA PHE A 147 -6.91 -4.33 -10.58
C PHE A 147 -5.58 -3.83 -11.17
N GLY A 148 -5.59 -3.31 -12.40
CA GLY A 148 -4.41 -2.78 -13.07
C GLY A 148 -3.31 -3.83 -13.20
N ARG A 149 -2.12 -3.49 -12.72
CA ARG A 149 -0.94 -4.37 -12.71
C ARG A 149 -0.78 -5.14 -11.41
N THR A 150 -1.74 -5.05 -10.50
CA THR A 150 -1.60 -5.64 -9.17
C THR A 150 -2.06 -7.10 -9.19
N GLU A 151 -1.12 -8.01 -8.93
CA GLU A 151 -1.36 -9.45 -8.98
C GLU A 151 -1.48 -10.10 -7.60
N SER A 152 -1.17 -9.36 -6.52
CA SER A 152 -1.24 -9.89 -5.16
C SER A 152 -2.66 -9.75 -4.60
N PRO A 153 -3.26 -10.82 -4.03
CA PRO A 153 -4.48 -10.70 -3.24
C PRO A 153 -4.23 -10.09 -1.85
N ASN A 154 -2.96 -10.08 -1.41
CA ASN A 154 -2.55 -9.75 -0.06
C ASN A 154 -1.74 -8.45 -0.02
N PHE A 155 -2.04 -7.62 0.97
CA PHE A 155 -1.43 -6.31 1.16
C PHE A 155 -1.20 -5.99 2.63
N CYS A 156 -0.27 -5.09 2.89
CA CYS A 156 0.04 -4.61 4.23
C CYS A 156 -1.07 -3.68 4.74
N ALA A 157 -1.88 -4.16 5.68
CA ALA A 157 -2.93 -3.37 6.28
C ALA A 157 -3.01 -3.53 7.79
N SER A 158 -3.48 -2.47 8.45
CA SER A 158 -3.71 -2.44 9.88
C SER A 158 -4.75 -3.50 10.27
N LYS A 159 -4.66 -4.04 11.49
CA LYS A 159 -5.74 -4.85 12.07
C LYS A 159 -6.86 -3.90 12.50
N GLY A 160 -7.94 -3.85 11.73
CA GLY A 160 -9.12 -3.04 12.04
C GLY A 160 -9.81 -3.48 13.33
N VAL A 161 -10.74 -2.66 13.83
CA VAL A 161 -11.47 -2.94 15.09
C VAL A 161 -12.36 -4.20 15.00
N GLY A 162 -12.61 -4.72 13.79
CA GLY A 162 -13.42 -5.92 13.54
C GLY A 162 -12.65 -7.18 13.12
N THR A 163 -11.35 -7.11 12.86
CA THR A 163 -10.56 -8.29 12.45
C THR A 163 -10.07 -9.07 13.67
N THR A 164 -10.97 -9.79 14.32
CA THR A 164 -10.58 -10.88 15.22
C THR A 164 -10.04 -12.02 14.37
N GLY A 165 -8.71 -12.09 14.27
CA GLY A 165 -7.89 -13.28 14.05
C GLY A 165 -8.33 -14.35 13.05
N SER A 166 -7.46 -14.63 12.09
CA SER A 166 -6.86 -15.95 11.93
C SER A 166 -5.46 -15.78 11.35
#